data_AF-A0A9C7Z5G0-F1
#
_entry.id   AF-A0A9C7Z5G0-F1
#
_cell.length_a   1.000
_cell.length_b   1.000
_cell.length_c   1.000
_cell.angle_alpha   90.00
_cell.angle_beta   90.00
_cell.angle_gamma   90.00
#
_symmetry.space_group_name_H-M   'P 1'
#
loop_
_entity.id
_entity.type
_entity.pdbx_description
1 polymer ?
#
loop_
_entity_poly.entity_id
_entity_poly.type
_entity_poly.pdbx_seq_one_letter_code
_entity_poly.pdbx_strand_id
1 'polypeptide(L)'
;MPNKQVEKSPIDTLLLKIQRHGWRDRLAAQFQEQYASKLRWQIVVRMEKMGFVQQRFNPQFLGSLSSRRLELYENTLSDLRIAILGGLVGQFIERVDQGKVHQRFVYYVGGIIQHLLVANARSLGLIPRETPAVAIRSICEAKQDATRRARIAWAKFCFEHRIRDAFLTRAPSWLFDKIYRNVHHVADYFFEIFIPAQCEHLSSYPSNILNILADMFVDGDFYLSDALDFAGTVTPYATDVEIKGQVPADTSDDQYLSAMQRSSQRGST
;
A
#
# COMPACT_ATOMS: atom_id res chain seq x y z
N MET A 1 -8.36 32.66 -18.56
CA MET A 1 -7.35 31.63 -18.92
C MET A 1 -6.84 31.00 -17.63
N PRO A 2 -7.13 29.73 -17.34
CA PRO A 2 -6.59 29.10 -16.14
C PRO A 2 -5.11 28.75 -16.39
N ASN A 3 -4.27 29.13 -15.43
CA ASN A 3 -2.87 28.77 -15.32
C ASN A 3 -2.71 27.25 -15.51
N LYS A 4 -2.08 26.80 -16.60
CA LYS A 4 -1.53 25.45 -16.69
C LYS A 4 -0.44 25.37 -15.63
N GLN A 5 -0.77 24.83 -14.46
CA GLN A 5 0.22 24.39 -13.50
C GLN A 5 1.15 23.44 -14.27
N VAL A 6 2.42 23.80 -14.38
CA VAL A 6 3.45 22.92 -14.91
C VAL A 6 3.50 21.72 -13.96
N GLU A 7 2.89 20.60 -14.36
CA GLU A 7 2.99 19.35 -13.62
C GLU A 7 4.47 19.02 -13.43
N LYS A 8 4.96 19.17 -12.21
CA LYS A 8 6.33 18.79 -11.87
C LYS A 8 6.43 17.28 -12.08
N SER A 9 7.34 16.88 -12.96
CA SER A 9 7.62 15.47 -13.24
C SER A 9 7.69 14.64 -11.94
N PRO A 10 7.05 13.45 -11.89
CA PRO A 10 7.11 12.59 -10.71
C PRO A 10 8.52 12.06 -10.42
N ILE A 11 9.42 12.13 -11.42
CA ILE A 11 10.82 11.74 -11.33
C ILE A 11 11.67 12.95 -10.94
N ASP A 12 12.47 12.82 -9.89
CA ASP A 12 13.43 13.86 -9.52
C ASP A 12 14.79 13.68 -10.24
N THR A 13 15.59 14.74 -10.23
CA THR A 13 16.90 14.75 -10.89
C THR A 13 17.88 13.76 -10.26
N LEU A 14 17.74 13.46 -8.96
CA LEU A 14 18.63 12.53 -8.27
C LEU A 14 18.41 11.09 -8.74
N LEU A 15 17.16 10.65 -8.86
CA LEU A 15 16.80 9.32 -9.35
C LEU A 15 17.23 9.13 -10.82
N LEU A 16 17.11 10.16 -11.66
CA LEU A 16 17.64 10.12 -13.04
C LEU A 16 19.17 9.94 -13.06
N LYS A 17 19.90 10.64 -12.18
CA LYS A 17 21.36 10.47 -12.06
C LYS A 17 21.73 9.06 -11.60
N ILE A 18 20.99 8.50 -10.64
CA ILE A 18 21.20 7.13 -10.16
C ILE A 18 20.94 6.12 -11.28
N GLN A 19 19.87 6.28 -12.07
CA GLN A 19 19.58 5.40 -13.19
C GLN A 19 20.66 5.45 -14.28
N ARG A 20 21.15 6.66 -14.62
CA ARG A 20 22.13 6.86 -15.70
C ARG A 20 23.55 6.47 -15.31
N HIS A 21 23.94 6.68 -14.05
CA HIS A 21 25.34 6.55 -13.63
C HIS A 21 25.57 5.42 -12.63
N GLY A 22 24.51 4.71 -12.24
CA GLY A 22 24.52 3.70 -11.20
C GLY A 22 24.67 4.28 -9.79
N TRP A 23 24.70 3.39 -8.80
CA TRP A 23 24.99 3.75 -7.42
C TRP A 23 26.47 4.08 -7.27
N ARG A 24 26.76 5.29 -6.76
CA ARG A 24 28.09 5.76 -6.36
C ARG A 24 27.99 6.36 -4.96
N ASP A 25 29.06 6.37 -4.18
CA ASP A 25 29.03 6.83 -2.78
C ASP A 25 28.38 8.21 -2.61
N ARG A 26 28.71 9.17 -3.48
CA ARG A 26 28.11 10.50 -3.46
C ARG A 26 26.60 10.49 -3.73
N LEU A 27 26.14 9.71 -4.71
CA LEU A 27 24.72 9.60 -5.05
C LEU A 27 23.96 8.82 -3.97
N ALA A 28 24.59 7.80 -3.38
CA ALA A 28 24.05 7.05 -2.26
C ALA A 28 23.88 7.94 -1.03
N ALA A 29 24.87 8.77 -0.70
CA ALA A 29 24.78 9.74 0.39
C ALA A 29 23.64 10.76 0.18
N GLN A 30 23.55 11.33 -1.03
CA GLN A 30 22.46 12.25 -1.39
C GLN A 30 21.08 11.57 -1.31
N PHE A 31 20.99 10.32 -1.75
CA PHE A 31 19.77 9.54 -1.64
C PHE A 31 19.39 9.30 -0.17
N GLN A 32 20.35 8.92 0.67
CA GLN A 32 20.12 8.74 2.10
C GLN A 32 19.62 10.03 2.75
N GLU A 33 20.27 11.16 2.47
CA GLU A 33 19.86 12.48 2.98
C GLU A 33 18.42 12.84 2.57
N GLN A 34 18.07 12.63 1.31
CA GLN A 34 16.77 13.05 0.77
C GLN A 34 15.60 12.09 1.09
N TYR A 35 15.88 10.78 1.18
CA TYR A 35 14.85 9.74 1.20
C TYR A 35 14.83 8.88 2.48
N ALA A 36 15.95 8.68 3.17
CA ALA A 36 16.03 7.68 4.24
C ALA A 36 15.01 7.93 5.36
N SER A 37 14.90 9.18 5.83
CA SER A 37 13.91 9.54 6.86
C SER A 37 12.47 9.24 6.41
N LYS A 38 12.12 9.62 5.18
CA LYS A 38 10.78 9.42 4.61
C LYS A 38 10.43 7.94 4.47
N LEU A 39 11.39 7.13 4.01
CA LEU A 39 11.20 5.68 3.86
C LEU A 39 11.04 4.99 5.21
N ARG A 40 11.86 5.38 6.21
CA ARG A 40 11.73 4.88 7.59
C ARG A 40 10.36 5.19 8.18
N TRP A 41 9.85 6.41 7.97
CA TRP A 41 8.50 6.79 8.39
C TRP A 41 7.42 6.00 7.66
N GLN A 42 7.57 5.73 6.36
CA GLN A 42 6.61 4.89 5.62
C GLN A 42 6.53 3.47 6.21
N ILE A 43 7.65 2.88 6.64
CA ILE A 43 7.63 1.57 7.31
C ILE A 43 6.83 1.65 8.62
N VAL A 44 7.12 2.65 9.47
CA VAL A 44 6.41 2.82 10.75
C VAL A 44 4.93 3.05 10.56
N VAL A 45 4.52 3.92 9.63
CA VAL A 45 3.10 4.15 9.32
C VAL A 45 2.40 2.86 8.90
N ARG A 46 3.09 1.97 8.17
CA ARG A 46 2.52 0.67 7.77
C ARG A 46 2.49 -0.32 8.94
N MET A 47 3.48 -0.31 9.83
CA MET A 47 3.47 -1.11 11.05
C MET A 47 2.38 -0.68 12.03
N GLU A 48 2.16 0.64 12.17
CA GLU A 48 1.09 1.22 13.00
C GLU A 48 -0.26 0.72 12.50
N LYS A 49 -0.44 0.84 11.18
CA LYS A 49 -1.59 0.33 10.44
C LYS A 49 -1.84 -1.18 10.64
N MET A 50 -0.80 -1.98 10.82
CA MET A 50 -0.93 -3.40 11.14
C MET A 50 -1.19 -3.70 12.63
N GLY A 51 -1.22 -2.68 13.49
CA GLY A 51 -1.28 -2.90 14.94
C GLY A 51 0.01 -3.51 15.50
N PHE A 52 1.17 -3.20 14.92
CA PHE A 52 2.46 -3.60 15.50
C PHE A 52 3.12 -2.52 16.33
N VAL A 53 2.79 -1.25 16.09
CA VAL A 53 3.28 -0.12 16.89
C VAL A 53 2.12 0.80 17.21
N GLN A 54 2.32 1.68 18.20
CA GLN A 54 1.35 2.71 18.56
C GLN A 54 1.14 3.73 17.45
N GLN A 55 -0.04 4.36 17.51
CA GLN A 55 -0.24 5.61 16.79
C GLN A 55 0.86 6.61 17.15
N ARG A 56 1.39 7.31 16.15
CA ARG A 56 2.44 8.33 16.33
C ARG A 56 3.78 7.79 16.82
N PHE A 57 4.07 6.50 16.61
CA PHE A 57 5.37 5.94 16.97
C PHE A 57 6.50 6.66 16.20
N ASN A 58 7.51 7.19 16.91
CA ASN A 58 8.65 7.84 16.28
C ASN A 58 9.75 6.78 15.98
N PRO A 59 10.21 6.64 14.71
CA PRO A 59 11.26 5.68 14.33
C PRO A 59 12.59 5.83 15.07
N GLN A 60 12.83 6.93 15.79
CA GLN A 60 14.03 7.09 16.63
C GLN A 60 14.00 6.20 17.89
N PHE A 61 12.82 5.73 18.31
CA PHE A 61 12.65 4.92 19.52
C PHE A 61 12.47 3.43 19.24
N LEU A 62 12.92 2.94 18.08
CA LEU A 62 12.80 1.52 17.70
C LEU A 62 13.35 0.54 18.74
N GLY A 63 14.38 0.95 19.50
CA GLY A 63 14.95 0.14 20.58
C GLY A 63 13.99 -0.16 21.73
N SER A 64 12.83 0.51 21.80
CA SER A 64 11.78 0.23 22.79
C SER A 64 10.79 -0.87 22.34
N LEU A 65 10.87 -1.32 21.08
CA LEU A 65 10.00 -2.39 20.57
C LEU A 65 10.45 -3.76 21.10
N SER A 66 9.50 -4.70 21.19
CA SER A 66 9.86 -6.10 21.44
C SER A 66 10.76 -6.64 20.33
N SER A 67 11.59 -7.64 20.63
CA SER A 67 12.60 -8.15 19.69
C SER A 67 12.01 -8.47 18.32
N ARG A 68 10.84 -9.13 18.25
CA ARG A 68 10.20 -9.49 16.98
C ARG A 68 9.65 -8.29 16.21
N ARG A 69 9.19 -7.23 16.87
CA ARG A 69 8.68 -6.01 16.21
C ARG A 69 9.84 -5.14 15.71
N LEU A 70 10.93 -5.10 16.46
CA LEU A 70 12.19 -4.51 16.01
C LEU A 70 12.74 -5.28 14.80
N GLU A 71 12.78 -6.61 14.88
CA GLU A 71 13.21 -7.48 13.77
C GLU A 71 12.34 -7.32 12.53
N LEU A 72 11.01 -7.17 12.68
CA LEU A 72 10.13 -6.84 11.56
C LEU A 72 10.53 -5.52 10.88
N TYR A 73 10.81 -4.49 11.65
CA TYR A 73 11.24 -3.20 11.12
C TYR A 73 12.58 -3.33 10.40
N GLU A 74 13.58 -3.94 11.03
CA GLU A 74 14.94 -4.06 10.52
C GLU A 74 15.00 -4.92 9.25
N ASN A 75 14.30 -6.05 9.23
CA ASN A 75 14.19 -6.90 8.04
C ASN A 75 13.51 -6.13 6.89
N THR A 76 12.42 -5.41 7.18
CA THR A 76 11.73 -4.62 6.15
C THR A 76 12.59 -3.49 5.61
N LEU A 77 13.36 -2.80 6.46
CA LEU A 77 14.29 -1.77 6.04
C LEU A 77 15.45 -2.36 5.20
N SER A 78 15.96 -3.51 5.59
CA SER A 78 17.01 -4.23 4.87
C SER A 78 16.54 -4.67 3.49
N ASP A 79 15.40 -5.36 3.38
CA ASP A 79 14.85 -5.80 2.10
C ASP A 79 14.49 -4.64 1.19
N LEU A 80 14.01 -3.53 1.76
CA LEU A 80 13.75 -2.32 1.00
C LEU A 80 15.05 -1.77 0.39
N ARG A 81 16.15 -1.74 1.15
CA ARG A 81 17.47 -1.34 0.63
C ARG A 81 17.92 -2.26 -0.50
N ILE A 82 17.75 -3.57 -0.33
CA ILE A 82 18.06 -4.56 -1.37
C ILE A 82 17.24 -4.28 -2.63
N ALA A 83 15.93 -4.04 -2.52
CA ALA A 83 15.08 -3.72 -3.66
C ALA A 83 15.52 -2.41 -4.37
N ILE A 84 15.83 -1.36 -3.59
CA ILE A 84 16.33 -0.07 -4.11
C ILE A 84 17.64 -0.26 -4.89
N LEU A 85 18.59 -0.98 -4.32
CA LEU A 85 19.87 -1.28 -4.96
C LEU A 85 19.70 -2.21 -6.17
N GLY A 86 18.76 -3.15 -6.10
CA GLY A 86 18.42 -4.15 -7.12
C GLY A 86 17.61 -3.62 -8.30
N GLY A 87 17.50 -2.30 -8.48
CA GLY A 87 16.92 -1.70 -9.69
C GLY A 87 15.52 -1.10 -9.53
N LEU A 88 14.98 -1.02 -8.31
CA LEU A 88 13.65 -0.42 -8.09
C LEU A 88 13.54 1.03 -8.59
N VAL A 89 14.63 1.81 -8.54
CA VAL A 89 14.69 3.16 -9.11
C VAL A 89 14.48 3.13 -10.62
N GLY A 90 15.11 2.19 -11.32
CA GLY A 90 14.95 2.02 -12.77
C GLY A 90 13.52 1.61 -13.13
N GLN A 91 12.95 0.65 -12.41
CA GLN A 91 11.57 0.20 -12.59
C GLN A 91 10.55 1.34 -12.37
N PHE A 92 10.78 2.18 -11.35
CA PHE A 92 9.95 3.36 -11.12
C PHE A 92 9.97 4.30 -12.31
N ILE A 93 11.16 4.66 -12.80
CA ILE A 93 11.32 5.59 -13.92
C ILE A 93 10.69 5.02 -15.19
N GLU A 94 10.96 3.75 -15.49
CA GLU A 94 10.35 3.08 -16.65
C GLU A 94 8.82 3.07 -16.57
N ARG A 95 8.24 2.81 -15.39
CA ARG A 95 6.79 2.87 -15.21
C ARG A 95 6.23 4.29 -15.32
N VAL A 96 6.98 5.31 -14.92
CA VAL A 96 6.59 6.71 -15.15
C VAL A 96 6.62 7.03 -16.64
N ASP A 97 7.68 6.65 -17.35
CA ASP A 97 7.83 6.89 -18.79
C ASP A 97 6.75 6.16 -19.61
N GLN A 98 6.31 4.98 -19.14
CA GLN A 98 5.18 4.24 -19.72
C GLN A 98 3.81 4.82 -19.35
N GLY A 99 3.74 5.91 -18.58
CA GLY A 99 2.49 6.49 -18.10
C GLY A 99 1.74 5.64 -17.07
N LYS A 100 2.38 4.61 -16.49
CA LYS A 100 1.78 3.69 -15.50
C LYS A 100 1.90 4.17 -14.06
N VAL A 101 2.77 5.13 -13.80
CA VAL A 101 2.99 5.73 -12.47
C VAL A 101 3.07 7.24 -12.61
N HIS A 102 2.15 7.96 -11.96
CA HIS A 102 2.10 9.43 -11.93
C HIS A 102 2.46 9.99 -10.55
N GLN A 103 2.58 9.12 -9.54
CA GLN A 103 2.94 9.50 -8.18
C GLN A 103 4.47 9.60 -7.98
N ARG A 104 4.89 10.42 -7.01
CA ARG A 104 6.32 10.53 -6.63
C ARG A 104 6.87 9.23 -6.06
N PHE A 105 8.18 9.05 -6.20
CA PHE A 105 8.91 7.84 -5.79
C PHE A 105 8.58 7.33 -4.37
N VAL A 106 8.54 8.21 -3.36
CA VAL A 106 8.23 7.80 -1.97
C VAL A 106 6.87 7.09 -1.86
N TYR A 107 5.88 7.55 -2.62
CA TYR A 107 4.55 6.98 -2.60
C TYR A 107 4.45 5.66 -3.39
N TYR A 108 5.17 5.58 -4.50
CA TYR A 108 5.38 4.33 -5.23
C TYR A 108 6.01 3.26 -4.32
N VAL A 109 7.10 3.61 -3.63
CA VAL A 109 7.78 2.72 -2.69
C VAL A 109 6.89 2.34 -1.51
N GLY A 110 5.93 3.18 -1.10
CA GLY A 110 5.00 2.86 -0.03
C GLY A 110 4.18 1.58 -0.25
N GLY A 111 3.86 1.23 -1.50
CA GLY A 111 3.21 -0.04 -1.84
C GLY A 111 4.14 -1.25 -1.68
N ILE A 112 5.42 -1.06 -2.03
CA ILE A 112 6.46 -2.09 -1.91
C ILE A 112 6.80 -2.33 -0.44
N ILE A 113 6.90 -1.27 0.36
CA ILE A 113 7.07 -1.38 1.81
C ILE A 113 5.94 -2.22 2.42
N GLN A 114 4.69 -2.00 2.03
CA GLN A 114 3.57 -2.79 2.53
C GLN A 114 3.73 -4.28 2.17
N HIS A 115 4.14 -4.58 0.93
CA HIS A 115 4.41 -5.96 0.51
C HIS A 115 5.52 -6.62 1.33
N LEU A 116 6.67 -5.94 1.49
CA LEU A 116 7.80 -6.43 2.28
C LEU A 116 7.41 -6.63 3.76
N LEU A 117 6.67 -5.69 4.34
CA LEU A 117 6.23 -5.77 5.72
C LEU A 117 5.33 -6.97 5.96
N VAL A 118 4.38 -7.25 5.05
CA VAL A 118 3.53 -8.45 5.12
C VAL A 118 4.37 -9.72 5.00
N ALA A 119 5.30 -9.77 4.05
CA ALA A 119 6.16 -10.94 3.85
C ALA A 119 7.02 -11.23 5.10
N ASN A 120 7.64 -10.19 5.66
CA ASN A 120 8.47 -10.30 6.86
C ASN A 120 7.66 -10.63 8.11
N ALA A 121 6.48 -10.02 8.30
CA ALA A 121 5.62 -10.36 9.42
C ALA A 121 5.15 -11.83 9.37
N ARG A 122 4.93 -12.38 8.16
CA ARG A 122 4.65 -13.82 7.96
C ARG A 122 5.85 -14.72 8.20
N SER A 123 7.05 -14.27 7.83
CA SER A 123 8.31 -14.98 8.09
C SER A 123 8.53 -15.12 9.60
N LEU A 124 8.32 -14.03 10.34
CA LEU A 124 8.49 -13.93 11.78
C LEU A 124 7.33 -14.54 12.60
N GLY A 125 6.31 -15.08 11.93
CA GLY A 125 5.13 -15.66 12.58
C GLY A 125 4.29 -14.64 13.36
N LEU A 126 4.40 -13.35 13.04
CA LEU A 126 3.61 -12.28 13.65
C LEU A 126 2.18 -12.24 13.11
N ILE A 127 1.99 -12.69 11.86
CA ILE A 127 0.69 -12.84 11.21
C ILE A 127 0.59 -14.17 10.47
N PRO A 128 -0.63 -14.70 10.25
CA PRO A 128 -0.83 -15.94 9.50
C PRO A 128 -0.34 -15.84 8.04
N ARG A 129 0.14 -16.97 7.51
CA ARG A 129 0.44 -17.15 6.07
C ARG A 129 -0.84 -17.41 5.27
N GLU A 130 -1.76 -16.47 5.34
CA GLU A 130 -3.06 -16.61 4.68
C GLU A 130 -2.93 -16.42 3.16
N THR A 131 -3.42 -17.40 2.41
CA THR A 131 -3.49 -17.33 0.94
C THR A 131 -4.71 -16.51 0.52
N PRO A 132 -4.76 -15.99 -0.72
CA PRO A 132 -5.95 -15.29 -1.21
C PRO A 132 -7.21 -16.15 -1.10
N ALA A 133 -7.12 -17.46 -1.37
CA ALA A 133 -8.23 -18.39 -1.20
C ALA A 133 -8.77 -18.43 0.23
N VAL A 134 -7.89 -18.50 1.23
CA VAL A 134 -8.30 -18.53 2.65
C VAL A 134 -8.91 -17.19 3.08
N ALA A 135 -8.35 -16.07 2.61
CA ALA A 135 -8.89 -14.75 2.93
C ALA A 135 -10.29 -14.52 2.34
N ILE A 136 -10.48 -14.85 1.05
CA ILE A 136 -11.80 -14.73 0.38
C ILE A 136 -12.81 -15.67 1.03
N ARG A 137 -12.43 -16.92 1.29
CA ARG A 137 -13.26 -17.88 2.02
C ARG A 137 -13.68 -17.34 3.39
N SER A 138 -12.75 -16.76 4.14
CA SER A 138 -13.02 -16.17 5.46
C SER A 138 -13.97 -14.97 5.40
N ILE A 139 -13.96 -14.19 4.32
CA ILE A 139 -14.95 -13.12 4.08
C ILE A 139 -16.34 -13.74 3.86
N CYS A 140 -16.43 -14.76 3.02
CA CYS A 140 -17.70 -15.40 2.67
C CYS A 140 -18.33 -16.20 3.82
N GLU A 141 -17.51 -16.86 4.65
CA GLU A 141 -17.98 -17.65 5.79
C GLU A 141 -18.30 -16.79 7.04
N ALA A 142 -17.98 -15.49 7.02
CA ALA A 142 -18.25 -14.60 8.14
C ALA A 142 -19.75 -14.35 8.33
N LYS A 143 -20.29 -14.86 9.45
CA LYS A 143 -21.72 -14.77 9.81
C LYS A 143 -22.12 -13.40 10.38
N GLN A 144 -21.18 -12.70 11.01
CA GLN A 144 -21.42 -11.39 11.61
C GLN A 144 -20.77 -10.30 10.78
N ASP A 145 -21.46 -9.17 10.60
CA ASP A 145 -20.94 -8.04 9.81
C ASP A 145 -19.64 -7.48 10.39
N ALA A 146 -19.50 -7.39 11.71
CA ALA A 146 -18.26 -6.93 12.34
C ALA A 146 -17.07 -7.84 11.98
N THR A 147 -17.26 -9.16 12.03
CA THR A 147 -16.24 -10.14 11.61
C THR A 147 -15.94 -10.02 10.12
N ARG A 148 -16.97 -9.87 9.27
CA ARG A 148 -16.81 -9.71 7.82
C ARG A 148 -15.99 -8.46 7.51
N ARG A 149 -16.30 -7.32 8.13
CA ARG A 149 -15.55 -6.06 7.99
C ARG A 149 -14.09 -6.24 8.40
N ALA A 150 -13.81 -6.95 9.50
CA ALA A 150 -12.42 -7.24 9.90
C ALA A 150 -11.68 -8.13 8.88
N ARG A 151 -12.35 -9.13 8.30
CA ARG A 151 -11.77 -9.97 7.23
C ARG A 151 -11.53 -9.20 5.94
N ILE A 152 -12.44 -8.32 5.56
CA ILE A 152 -12.27 -7.42 4.41
C ILE A 152 -11.10 -6.46 4.65
N ALA A 153 -11.04 -5.83 5.83
CA ALA A 153 -9.93 -4.96 6.21
C ALA A 153 -8.58 -5.68 6.07
N TRP A 154 -8.50 -6.91 6.58
CA TRP A 154 -7.31 -7.74 6.48
C TRP A 154 -6.95 -8.13 5.04
N ALA A 155 -7.94 -8.50 4.23
CA ALA A 155 -7.73 -8.84 2.82
C ALA A 155 -7.25 -7.62 2.00
N LYS A 156 -7.87 -6.45 2.21
CA LYS A 156 -7.41 -5.17 1.63
C LYS A 156 -5.96 -4.93 2.01
N PHE A 157 -5.61 -5.07 3.29
CA PHE A 157 -4.23 -4.87 3.73
C PHE A 157 -3.24 -5.81 3.03
N CYS A 158 -3.56 -7.09 2.91
CA CYS A 158 -2.65 -8.08 2.33
C CYS A 158 -2.55 -8.01 0.80
N PHE A 159 -3.64 -7.69 0.11
CA PHE A 159 -3.78 -7.96 -1.32
C PHE A 159 -4.12 -6.75 -2.18
N GLU A 160 -4.37 -5.57 -1.59
CA GLU A 160 -4.71 -4.36 -2.33
C GLU A 160 -3.68 -4.00 -3.39
N HIS A 161 -2.38 -4.03 -3.07
CA HIS A 161 -1.34 -3.74 -4.07
C HIS A 161 -1.44 -4.66 -5.29
N ARG A 162 -1.62 -5.96 -5.05
CA ARG A 162 -1.76 -6.97 -6.10
C ARG A 162 -3.01 -6.73 -6.95
N ILE A 163 -4.12 -6.35 -6.32
CA ILE A 163 -5.37 -6.05 -7.01
C ILE A 163 -5.28 -4.77 -7.84
N ARG A 164 -4.67 -3.71 -7.30
CA ARG A 164 -4.45 -2.47 -8.06
C ARG A 164 -3.59 -2.71 -9.29
N ASP A 165 -2.47 -3.43 -9.13
CA ASP A 165 -1.63 -3.83 -10.26
C ASP A 165 -2.42 -4.68 -11.26
N ALA A 166 -3.25 -5.61 -10.79
CA ALA A 166 -4.09 -6.44 -11.65
C ALA A 166 -5.06 -5.59 -12.48
N PHE A 167 -5.77 -4.65 -11.86
CA PHE A 167 -6.69 -3.74 -12.54
C PHE A 167 -5.99 -2.85 -13.55
N LEU A 168 -4.88 -2.22 -13.17
CA LEU A 168 -4.13 -1.36 -14.08
C LEU A 168 -3.52 -2.12 -15.27
N THR A 169 -3.13 -3.38 -15.07
CA THR A 169 -2.58 -4.23 -16.15
C THR A 169 -3.66 -4.70 -17.12
N ARG A 170 -4.88 -4.92 -16.63
CA ARG A 170 -6.02 -5.41 -17.41
C ARG A 170 -6.84 -4.29 -18.05
N ALA A 171 -6.76 -3.08 -17.50
CA ALA A 171 -7.54 -1.95 -17.96
C ALA A 171 -7.28 -1.69 -19.45
N PRO A 172 -8.33 -1.68 -20.29
CA PRO A 172 -8.23 -1.18 -21.66
C PRO A 172 -7.67 0.24 -21.67
N SER A 173 -6.95 0.61 -22.74
CA SER A 173 -6.30 1.93 -22.85
C SER A 173 -7.27 3.11 -22.65
N TRP A 174 -8.50 3.00 -23.13
CA TRP A 174 -9.54 4.02 -22.99
C TRP A 174 -10.06 4.18 -21.55
N LEU A 175 -9.85 3.18 -20.69
CA LEU A 175 -10.34 3.12 -19.32
C LEU A 175 -9.24 3.31 -18.27
N PHE A 176 -7.98 3.12 -18.68
CA PHE A 176 -6.80 3.15 -17.83
C PHE A 176 -6.75 4.42 -16.98
N ASP A 177 -6.87 5.61 -17.58
CA ASP A 177 -6.77 6.87 -16.85
C ASP A 177 -7.88 7.03 -15.79
N LYS A 178 -9.08 6.54 -16.09
CA LYS A 178 -10.23 6.61 -15.19
C LYS A 178 -10.04 5.68 -13.99
N ILE A 179 -9.59 4.44 -14.24
CA ILE A 179 -9.24 3.48 -13.18
C ILE A 179 -8.04 3.98 -12.39
N TYR A 180 -7.00 4.50 -13.04
CA TYR A 180 -5.77 4.94 -12.39
C TYR A 180 -6.03 6.08 -11.39
N ARG A 181 -6.80 7.09 -11.79
CA ARG A 181 -7.16 8.22 -10.91
C ARG A 181 -8.01 7.77 -9.71
N ASN A 182 -8.83 6.73 -9.89
CA ASN A 182 -9.78 6.25 -8.90
C ASN A 182 -9.41 4.87 -8.36
N VAL A 183 -8.15 4.44 -8.48
CA VAL A 183 -7.76 3.04 -8.24
C VAL A 183 -8.00 2.61 -6.79
N HIS A 184 -8.04 3.59 -5.89
CA HIS A 184 -8.41 3.44 -4.49
C HIS A 184 -9.90 3.09 -4.34
N HIS A 185 -10.79 3.88 -4.95
CA HIS A 185 -12.24 3.63 -4.97
C HIS A 185 -12.56 2.28 -5.59
N VAL A 186 -11.91 1.96 -6.72
CA VAL A 186 -12.08 0.69 -7.41
C VAL A 186 -11.63 -0.49 -6.56
N ALA A 187 -10.48 -0.39 -5.88
CA ALA A 187 -10.02 -1.42 -4.95
C ALA A 187 -10.96 -1.55 -3.74
N ASP A 188 -11.42 -0.45 -3.17
CA ASP A 188 -12.34 -0.45 -2.03
C ASP A 188 -13.66 -1.15 -2.40
N TYR A 189 -14.27 -0.78 -3.52
CA TYR A 189 -15.49 -1.41 -4.01
C TYR A 189 -15.29 -2.90 -4.27
N PHE A 190 -14.16 -3.27 -4.87
CA PHE A 190 -13.84 -4.67 -5.15
C PHE A 190 -13.86 -5.53 -3.88
N PHE A 191 -13.23 -5.06 -2.81
CA PHE A 191 -13.16 -5.79 -1.55
C PHE A 191 -14.44 -5.68 -0.70
N GLU A 192 -15.11 -4.53 -0.70
CA GLU A 192 -16.24 -4.26 0.21
C GLU A 192 -17.59 -4.64 -0.37
N ILE A 193 -17.76 -4.58 -1.68
CA ILE A 193 -19.05 -4.79 -2.35
C ILE A 193 -18.99 -6.00 -3.27
N PHE A 194 -18.03 -6.02 -4.21
CA PHE A 194 -17.98 -7.05 -5.24
C PHE A 194 -17.68 -8.44 -4.66
N ILE A 195 -16.59 -8.60 -3.90
CA ILE A 195 -16.23 -9.90 -3.31
C ILE A 195 -17.38 -10.47 -2.46
N PRO A 196 -17.99 -9.72 -1.51
CA PRO A 196 -19.13 -10.21 -0.76
C PRO A 196 -20.32 -10.61 -1.63
N ALA A 197 -20.63 -9.85 -2.69
CA ALA A 197 -21.71 -10.19 -3.61
C ALA A 197 -21.44 -11.50 -4.38
N GLN A 198 -20.17 -11.85 -4.63
CA GLN A 198 -19.82 -13.12 -5.28
C GLN A 198 -19.89 -14.32 -4.34
N CYS A 199 -19.94 -14.14 -3.01
CA CYS A 199 -19.83 -15.23 -2.05
C CYS A 199 -20.91 -16.32 -2.21
N GLU A 200 -22.12 -15.96 -2.62
CA GLU A 200 -23.21 -16.92 -2.88
C GLU A 200 -23.01 -17.72 -4.18
N HIS A 201 -22.23 -17.19 -5.11
CA HIS A 201 -21.94 -17.80 -6.41
C HIS A 201 -20.64 -18.61 -6.42
N LEU A 202 -19.83 -18.51 -5.37
CA LEU A 202 -18.56 -19.24 -5.25
C LEU A 202 -18.78 -20.64 -4.67
N SER A 203 -18.65 -21.65 -5.53
CA SER A 203 -18.65 -23.07 -5.13
C SER A 203 -17.28 -23.59 -4.70
N SER A 204 -16.20 -22.89 -5.06
CA SER A 204 -14.83 -23.28 -4.72
C SER A 204 -13.90 -22.05 -4.60
N TYR A 205 -12.75 -22.24 -3.95
CA TYR A 205 -11.74 -21.20 -3.72
C TYR A 205 -10.38 -21.63 -4.28
N PRO A 206 -10.18 -21.60 -5.61
CA PRO A 206 -8.91 -21.96 -6.21
C PRO A 206 -7.79 -21.00 -5.78
N SER A 207 -6.54 -21.44 -5.87
CA SER A 207 -5.38 -20.64 -5.41
C SER A 207 -5.22 -19.30 -6.15
N ASN A 208 -5.72 -19.21 -7.38
CA ASN A 208 -5.74 -18.01 -8.22
C ASN A 208 -7.07 -17.22 -8.15
N ILE A 209 -7.96 -17.52 -7.19
CA ILE A 209 -9.31 -16.91 -7.09
C ILE A 209 -9.31 -15.39 -7.16
N LEU A 210 -8.30 -14.75 -6.57
CA LEU A 210 -8.19 -13.29 -6.56
C LEU A 210 -8.01 -12.71 -7.98
N ASN A 211 -7.29 -13.42 -8.84
CA ASN A 211 -7.15 -13.01 -10.25
C ASN A 211 -8.45 -13.27 -11.01
N ILE A 212 -9.11 -14.41 -10.78
CA ILE A 212 -10.40 -14.74 -11.40
C ILE A 212 -11.45 -13.68 -11.08
N LEU A 213 -11.56 -13.30 -9.81
CA LEU A 213 -12.48 -12.26 -9.36
C LEU A 213 -12.12 -10.89 -9.97
N ALA A 214 -10.83 -10.58 -10.11
CA ALA A 214 -10.40 -9.35 -10.76
C ALA A 214 -10.72 -9.34 -12.27
N ASP A 215 -10.59 -10.48 -12.96
CA ASP A 215 -10.99 -10.65 -14.37
C ASP A 215 -12.50 -10.41 -14.50
N MET A 216 -13.32 -11.10 -13.70
CA MET A 216 -14.78 -10.93 -13.66
C MET A 216 -15.20 -9.48 -13.37
N PHE A 217 -14.47 -8.79 -12.50
CA PHE A 217 -14.77 -7.41 -12.14
C PHE A 217 -14.49 -6.43 -13.28
N VAL A 218 -13.36 -6.60 -14.00
CA VAL A 218 -12.99 -5.71 -15.11
C VAL A 218 -13.83 -5.98 -16.36
N ASP A 219 -14.16 -7.24 -16.62
CA ASP A 219 -14.98 -7.65 -17.77
C ASP A 219 -16.48 -7.35 -17.55
N GLY A 220 -16.89 -7.15 -16.31
CA GLY A 220 -18.25 -6.77 -15.94
C GLY A 220 -18.48 -5.27 -16.07
N ASP A 221 -19.01 -4.82 -17.21
CA ASP A 221 -19.31 -3.41 -17.50
C ASP A 221 -20.16 -2.70 -16.41
N PHE A 222 -20.96 -3.46 -15.65
CA PHE A 222 -21.91 -2.92 -14.67
C PHE A 222 -21.26 -2.39 -13.39
N TYR A 223 -20.14 -2.98 -12.94
CA TYR A 223 -19.58 -2.67 -11.62
C TYR A 223 -18.69 -1.44 -11.61
N LEU A 224 -18.13 -1.09 -12.77
CA LEU A 224 -17.07 -0.10 -12.84
C LEU A 224 -17.58 1.32 -12.61
N SER A 225 -18.79 1.65 -13.07
CA SER A 225 -19.35 3.00 -12.82
C SER A 225 -19.50 3.25 -11.32
N ASP A 226 -20.12 2.31 -10.61
CA ASP A 226 -20.33 2.41 -9.16
C ASP A 226 -19.00 2.41 -8.40
N ALA A 227 -18.04 1.60 -8.85
CA ALA A 227 -16.74 1.47 -8.21
C ALA A 227 -15.88 2.74 -8.31
N LEU A 228 -16.07 3.55 -9.35
CA LEU A 228 -15.29 4.78 -9.54
C LEU A 228 -15.69 5.89 -8.56
N ASP A 229 -16.96 5.91 -8.15
CA ASP A 229 -17.51 6.90 -7.21
C ASP A 229 -17.57 6.35 -5.76
N PHE A 230 -17.15 5.11 -5.54
CA PHE A 230 -17.30 4.43 -4.26
C PHE A 230 -16.29 4.93 -3.21
N ALA A 231 -16.80 5.46 -2.10
CA ALA A 231 -15.99 5.73 -0.92
C ALA A 231 -15.96 4.51 0.01
N GLY A 232 -14.80 3.88 0.14
CA GLY A 232 -14.61 2.76 1.06
C GLY A 232 -14.96 3.10 2.50
N THR A 233 -15.64 2.16 3.16
CA THR A 233 -16.10 2.25 4.55
C THR A 233 -15.34 1.34 5.49
N VAL A 234 -14.58 0.39 4.93
CA VAL A 234 -13.75 -0.55 5.68
C VAL A 234 -12.31 -0.09 5.58
N THR A 235 -11.88 0.62 6.61
CA THR A 235 -10.47 0.96 6.76
C THR A 235 -9.69 -0.32 7.09
N PRO A 236 -8.61 -0.65 6.36
CA PRO A 236 -7.78 -1.82 6.64
C PRO A 236 -7.11 -1.84 8.04
N TYR A 237 -7.41 -0.85 8.89
CA TYR A 237 -6.48 -0.30 9.88
C TYR A 237 -7.11 0.04 11.25
N ALA A 238 -8.38 -0.29 11.50
CA ALA A 238 -9.02 -0.02 12.79
C ALA A 238 -9.20 -1.32 13.57
N THR A 239 -8.13 -1.79 14.20
CA THR A 239 -8.31 -2.62 15.40
C THR A 239 -8.39 -1.65 16.56
N ASP A 240 -9.55 -1.56 17.23
CA ASP A 240 -9.79 -0.77 18.46
C ASP A 240 -8.96 -1.26 19.67
N VAL A 241 -7.90 -2.02 19.42
CA VAL A 241 -6.96 -2.48 20.43
C VAL A 241 -5.91 -1.39 20.58
N GLU A 242 -6.14 -0.47 21.52
CA GLU A 242 -5.10 0.43 22.03
C GLU A 242 -3.88 -0.41 22.44
N ILE A 243 -2.84 -0.40 21.63
CA ILE A 243 -1.54 -0.95 22.03
C ILE A 243 -0.97 0.08 23.01
N LYS A 244 -1.27 -0.04 24.30
CA LYS A 244 -0.74 0.90 25.30
C LYS A 244 0.79 0.88 25.30
N GLY A 245 1.37 2.05 25.11
CA GLY A 245 2.76 2.35 25.41
C GLY A 245 2.96 3.84 25.33
N GLN A 246 4.04 4.27 25.97
CA GLN A 246 4.23 5.64 26.40
C GLN A 246 4.56 6.53 25.19
N VAL A 247 3.69 7.50 24.93
CA VAL A 247 3.94 8.62 24.03
C VAL A 247 4.65 9.71 24.83
N PRO A 248 5.89 10.12 24.51
CA PRO A 248 6.48 11.33 25.07
C PRO A 248 5.79 12.56 24.47
N ALA A 249 5.47 13.53 25.32
CA ALA A 249 4.62 14.69 25.03
C ALA A 249 5.21 15.74 24.06
N ASP A 250 6.45 15.56 23.57
CA ASP A 250 7.20 16.63 22.89
C ASP A 250 7.70 16.23 21.51
N THR A 251 6.81 15.98 20.54
CA THR A 251 7.21 15.89 19.13
C THR A 251 6.23 16.63 18.23
N SER A 252 6.77 17.57 17.46
CA SER A 252 6.04 18.48 16.55
C SER A 252 4.94 17.76 15.76
N ASP A 253 3.70 18.06 16.14
CA ASP A 253 2.46 17.55 15.53
C ASP A 253 2.43 17.73 13.99
N ASP A 254 3.10 18.76 13.47
CA ASP A 254 3.05 19.13 12.05
C ASP A 254 3.68 18.09 11.10
N GLN A 255 4.75 17.41 11.51
CA GLN A 255 5.40 16.41 10.64
C GLN A 255 4.59 15.10 10.58
N TYR A 256 4.00 14.70 11.70
CA TYR A 256 3.13 13.54 11.79
C TYR A 256 1.80 13.79 11.09
N LEU A 257 1.14 14.92 11.36
CA LEU A 257 -0.10 15.31 10.70
C LEU A 257 0.10 15.52 9.20
N SER A 258 1.25 16.04 8.76
CA SER A 258 1.59 16.10 7.32
C SER A 258 1.74 14.71 6.70
N ALA A 259 2.35 13.75 7.40
CA ALA A 259 2.49 12.38 6.91
C ALA A 259 1.15 11.64 6.87
N MET A 260 0.31 11.84 7.89
CA MET A 260 -1.03 11.29 8.00
C MET A 260 -1.99 11.92 6.97
N GLN A 261 -2.10 13.25 6.94
CA GLN A 261 -2.93 13.98 5.97
C GLN A 261 -2.49 13.70 4.54
N ARG A 262 -1.20 13.55 4.22
CA ARG A 262 -0.78 13.17 2.85
C ARG A 262 -0.92 11.67 2.56
N SER A 263 -1.10 10.84 3.59
CA SER A 263 -1.46 9.43 3.42
C SER A 263 -2.97 9.21 3.28
N SER A 264 -3.79 10.13 3.81
CA SER A 264 -5.26 10.08 3.82
C SER A 264 -5.90 11.00 2.78
N GLN A 265 -5.30 12.15 2.45
CA GLN A 265 -5.64 12.97 1.29
C GLN A 265 -4.95 12.38 0.06
N ARG A 266 -5.61 11.41 -0.57
CA ARG A 266 -5.24 10.95 -1.92
C ARG A 266 -6.52 10.91 -2.73
N GLY A 267 -6.82 12.05 -3.36
CA GLY A 267 -8.03 12.22 -4.18
C GLY A 267 -8.64 13.61 -4.04
N SER A 268 -7.85 14.69 -4.13
CA SER A 268 -8.37 16.02 -4.47
C SER A 268 -7.24 16.86 -5.06
N THR A 269 -6.94 16.61 -6.33
CA THR A 269 -6.58 17.58 -7.38
C THR A 269 -6.42 16.84 -8.69
#